data_AF-A0A6J5VCL5-F1
#
_entry.id   AF-A0A6J5VCL5-F1
#
_cell.length_a   1.000
_cell.length_b   1.000
_cell.length_c   1.000
_cell.angle_alpha   90.00
_cell.angle_beta   90.00
_cell.angle_gamma   90.00
#
_symmetry.space_group_name_H-M   'P 1'
#
loop_
_entity.id
_entity.type
_entity.pdbx_description
1 polymer ?
#
loop_
_entity_poly.entity_id
_entity_poly.type
_entity_poly.pdbx_seq_one_letter_code
_entity_poly.pdbx_strand_id
1 'polypeptide(L)' 'MDDEGWVPITTIADFKRVKKMCTDITFIIDSLLGSATVEVQANKIRRRDEWSSGPQPLQTLC' A
#
# COMPACT_ATOMS: atom_id res chain seq x y z
N MET A 1 -5.09 -4.84 12.67
CA MET A 1 -4.04 -3.81 12.80
C MET A 1 -3.16 -4.27 13.92
N ASP A 2 -1.87 -4.42 13.64
CA ASP A 2 -0.86 -4.73 14.67
C ASP A 2 -0.62 -3.50 15.56
N ASP A 3 0.05 -3.66 16.70
CA ASP A 3 0.44 -2.58 17.62
C ASP A 3 1.24 -1.45 16.94
N GLU A 4 1.95 -1.76 15.85
CA GLU A 4 2.70 -0.80 15.04
C GLU A 4 1.86 -0.10 13.95
N GLY A 5 0.56 -0.40 13.85
CA GLY A 5 -0.34 0.17 12.84
C GLY A 5 -0.23 -0.47 11.45
N TRP A 6 0.50 -1.57 11.31
CA TRP A 6 0.56 -2.36 10.08
C TRP A 6 -0.75 -3.12 9.86
N VAL A 7 -1.12 -3.24 8.58
CA VAL A 7 -2.29 -3.98 8.12
C VAL A 7 -1.83 -5.03 7.11
N PRO A 8 -2.04 -6.33 7.39
CA PRO A 8 -1.67 -7.36 6.43
C PRO A 8 -2.53 -7.29 5.17
N ILE A 9 -1.91 -7.46 4.00
CA ILE A 9 -2.56 -7.35 2.68
C ILE A 9 -3.68 -8.37 2.51
N THR A 10 -3.56 -9.51 3.18
CA THR A 10 -4.62 -10.54 3.24
C THR A 10 -5.93 -9.98 3.77
N THR A 11 -5.88 -9.05 4.73
CA THR A 11 -7.08 -8.38 5.26
C THR A 11 -7.72 -7.50 4.18
N ILE A 12 -6.90 -6.89 3.32
CA ILE A 12 -7.37 -6.03 2.24
C ILE A 12 -7.96 -6.85 1.10
N ALA A 13 -7.27 -7.92 0.72
CA ALA A 13 -7.72 -8.89 -0.28
C ALA A 13 -9.00 -9.61 0.15
N ASP A 14 -9.26 -9.73 1.46
CA ASP A 14 -10.49 -10.35 1.95
C ASP A 14 -11.73 -9.45 1.86
N PHE A 15 -11.58 -8.12 1.77
CA PHE A 15 -12.74 -7.23 1.63
C PHE A 15 -13.54 -7.57 0.38
N LYS A 16 -14.86 -7.80 0.56
CA LYS A 16 -15.79 -8.17 -0.52
C LYS A 16 -15.70 -7.26 -1.76
N ARG A 17 -15.44 -5.97 -1.55
CA ARG A 17 -15.32 -5.00 -2.64
C ARG A 17 -14.01 -5.12 -3.40
N VAL A 18 -12.90 -5.32 -2.69
CA VAL A 18 -11.59 -5.58 -3.28
C VAL A 18 -11.60 -6.92 -3.99
N LYS A 19 -12.07 -7.99 -3.35
CA LYS A 19 -12.21 -9.33 -3.92
C LYS A 19 -13.06 -9.37 -5.21
N LYS A 20 -14.01 -8.45 -5.37
CA LYS A 20 -14.85 -8.33 -6.58
C LYS A 20 -14.18 -7.52 -7.70
N MET A 21 -13.25 -6.63 -7.38
CA MET A 21 -12.53 -5.79 -8.35
C MET A 21 -11.16 -6.37 -8.75
N CYS A 22 -10.46 -6.95 -7.78
CA CYS A 22 -9.12 -7.50 -7.91
C CYS A 22 -9.09 -8.87 -7.22
N THR A 23 -8.88 -9.92 -8.00
CA THR A 23 -8.70 -11.29 -7.50
C THR A 23 -7.24 -11.62 -7.20
N ASP A 24 -6.31 -10.80 -7.70
CA ASP A 24 -4.89 -11.08 -7.66
C ASP A 24 -4.17 -10.23 -6.59
N ILE A 25 -3.48 -10.90 -5.67
CA ILE A 25 -2.78 -10.25 -4.55
C ILE A 25 -1.58 -9.44 -5.07
N THR A 26 -0.87 -9.96 -6.06
CA THR A 26 0.26 -9.29 -6.71
C THR A 26 -0.17 -7.99 -7.38
N PHE A 27 -1.33 -7.97 -8.04
CA PHE A 27 -1.90 -6.74 -8.61
C PHE A 27 -2.24 -5.69 -7.55
N ILE A 28 -2.78 -6.13 -6.40
CA ILE A 28 -3.06 -5.23 -5.27
C ILE A 28 -1.75 -4.63 -4.73
N ILE A 29 -0.71 -5.44 -4.56
CA ILE A 29 0.63 -4.99 -4.12
C ILE A 29 1.20 -3.97 -5.09
N ASP A 30 1.19 -4.27 -6.39
CA ASP A 30 1.72 -3.39 -7.44
C ASP A 30 1.00 -2.04 -7.48
N SER A 31 -0.34 -2.07 -7.37
CA SER A 31 -1.16 -0.86 -7.31
C SER A 31 -0.87 -0.01 -6.07
N LEU A 32 -0.58 -0.64 -4.94
CA LEU A 32 -0.23 0.04 -3.68
C LEU A 32 1.22 0.55 -3.72
N LEU A 33 2.16 -0.17 -4.33
CA LEU A 33 3.54 0.26 -4.56
C LEU A 33 3.61 1.50 -5.47
N GLY A 34 2.74 1.58 -6.48
CA GLY A 34 2.60 2.75 -7.33
C GLY A 34 1.96 3.96 -6.63
N SER A 35 1.35 3.79 -5.46
CA SER A 35 0.68 4.86 -4.72
C SER A 35 1.59 5.48 -3.67
N ALA A 36 1.90 6.77 -3.82
CA ALA A 36 2.78 7.50 -2.89
C ALA A 36 2.22 7.69 -1.46
N THR A 37 0.97 7.29 -1.22
CA THR A 37 0.22 7.51 0.04
C THR A 37 0.28 6.30 0.98
N VAL A 38 0.69 5.14 0.48
CA VAL A 38 0.76 3.90 1.27
C VAL A 38 2.13 3.27 1.12
N GLU A 39 2.62 2.70 2.20
CA GLU A 39 3.90 2.03 2.26
C GLU A 39 3.67 0.53 2.37
N VAL A 40 4.34 -0.23 1.50
CA VAL A 40 4.20 -1.68 1.41
C VAL A 40 5.48 -2.32 1.91
N GLN A 41 5.39 -3.10 2.99
CA GLN A 41 6.46 -3.97 3.47
C GLN A 41 6.06 -5.42 3.28
N ALA A 42 6.61 -6.06 2.25
CA ALA A 42 6.38 -7.46 1.90
C ALA A 42 4.88 -7.84 1.82
N ASN A 43 4.28 -8.31 2.92
CA ASN A 43 2.88 -8.73 3.01
C ASN A 43 2.01 -7.81 3.89
N LYS A 44 2.53 -6.66 4.30
CA LYS A 44 1.85 -5.68 5.17
C LYS A 44 1.88 -4.31 4.52
N ILE A 45 0.87 -3.51 4.82
CA ILE A 45 0.81 -2.13 4.39
C ILE A 45 0.54 -1.20 5.56
N ARG A 46 0.97 0.03 5.40
CA ARG A 46 0.67 1.12 6.33
C ARG A 46 0.40 2.37 5.52
N ARG A 47 -0.53 3.21 5.97
CA ARG A 47 -0.65 4.54 5.39
C ARG A 47 0.60 5.32 5.76
N ARG A 48 1.21 5.97 4.76
CA ARG A 48 2.16 7.04 4.99
C ARG A 48 1.35 8.23 5.51
N ASP A 49 0.95 8.14 6.78
CA ASP A 49 0.36 9.24 7.53
C ASP A 49 1.31 10.43 7.34
N GLU A 50 0.75 11.58 7.04
CA GLU A 50 1.44 12.77 6.54
C GLU A 50 2.43 13.31 7.59
N TRP A 51 3.54 12.60 7.81
CA TRP A 51 4.65 13.04 8.61
C TRP A 51 5.76 13.46 7.67
N SER A 52 5.91 14.77 7.63
CA SER A 52 6.98 15.56 7.01
C SER A 52 6.77 15.88 5.54
N SER A 53 6.21 17.07 5.33
CA SER A 53 6.58 18.01 4.28
C SER A 53 8.06 17.84 3.85
N GLY A 54 8.29 17.03 2.84
CA GLY A 54 9.56 16.90 2.15
C GLY A 54 9.24 16.77 0.68
N PRO A 55 9.87 17.57 -0.20
CA PRO A 55 9.58 17.50 -1.62
C PRO A 55 9.89 16.08 -2.08
N GLN A 56 8.91 15.41 -2.70
CA GLN A 56 9.16 14.17 -3.41
C GLN A 56 10.30 14.45 -4.39
N PRO A 57 11.45 13.75 -4.30
CA PRO A 57 12.49 13.94 -5.28
C PRO A 57 11.87 13.58 -6.63
N LEU A 58 11.95 14.55 -7.54
CA LEU A 58 11.65 14.39 -8.95
C LEU A 58 12.16 13.02 -9.37
N GLN A 59 11.26 12.23 -9.95
CA GLN A 59 11.62 11.03 -10.68
C GLN A 59 12.76 11.42 -11.62
N THR A 60 13.99 11.03 -11.28
CA THR A 60 15.09 11.08 -12.23
C THR A 60 14.73 10.06 -13.28
N LEU A 61 14.22 10.60 -14.38
CA LEU A 61 14.29 10.03 -15.71
C LEU A 61 15.72 9.53 -15.94
N CYS A 62 15.90 8.22 -15.89
CA CYS A 62 16.93 7.48 -16.63
C CYS A 62 16.36 6.10 -16.98
#